data_AF-A0A1G8QGM6-F1
#
_entry.id   AF-A0A1G8QGM6-F1
#
_cell.length_a   1.000
_cell.length_b   1.000
_cell.length_c   1.000
_cell.angle_alpha   90.00
_cell.angle_beta   90.00
_cell.angle_gamma   90.00
#
_symmetry.space_group_name_H-M   'P 1'
#
loop_
_entity.id
_entity.type
_entity.pdbx_description
1 polymer ?
#
loop_
_entity_poly.entity_id
_entity_poly.type
_entity_poly.pdbx_seq_one_letter_code
_entity_poly.pdbx_strand_id
1 'polypeptide(L)'
;MNLSTLPELDRRRTQITIENMLEKYRIFKTVTFEAKEAGITYSYTERFHGATNKITDQTAAIAAHNVDVPAARRAYCAALDSVVDRLAPREQQLVRERYMRRDEVYDYTIYNHVFDPPVSKDTYVKIRSKAFYKMALALADLELLSLGSVLKSGAAVNSGPAENAELTFR
;
A
#
# COMPACT_ATOMS: atom_id res chain seq x y z
N MET A 1 4.69 -20.21 -16.96
CA MET A 1 3.85 -18.99 -17.03
C MET A 1 4.63 -17.94 -17.80
N ASN A 2 4.15 -17.55 -18.98
CA ASN A 2 4.85 -16.58 -19.84
C ASN A 2 4.79 -15.18 -19.20
N LEU A 3 5.96 -14.53 -19.04
CA LEU A 3 6.11 -13.21 -18.39
C LEU A 3 5.60 -12.03 -19.24
N SER A 4 5.14 -12.27 -20.47
CA SER A 4 4.96 -11.24 -21.52
C SER A 4 3.64 -10.46 -21.48
N THR A 5 2.73 -10.74 -20.54
CA THR A 5 1.40 -10.09 -20.47
C THR A 5 1.13 -9.34 -19.16
N LEU A 6 2.12 -9.21 -18.27
CA LEU A 6 1.94 -8.51 -17.01
C LEU A 6 2.19 -7.00 -17.17
N PRO A 7 1.42 -6.13 -16.49
CA PRO A 7 1.56 -4.69 -16.62
C PRO A 7 2.92 -4.21 -16.09
N GLU A 8 3.55 -3.29 -16.82
CA GLU A 8 4.76 -2.63 -16.35
C GLU A 8 4.43 -1.61 -15.26
N LEU A 9 4.85 -1.91 -14.03
CA LEU A 9 4.72 -1.01 -12.89
C LEU A 9 5.94 -0.10 -12.78
N ASP A 10 5.74 1.16 -12.42
CA ASP A 10 6.85 2.05 -12.07
C ASP A 10 7.44 1.57 -10.75
N ARG A 11 8.69 1.12 -10.80
CA ARG A 11 9.42 0.57 -9.66
C ARG A 11 9.47 1.50 -8.46
N ARG A 12 9.71 2.81 -8.67
CA ARG A 12 9.85 3.78 -7.57
C ARG A 12 8.50 4.05 -6.93
N ARG A 13 7.47 4.29 -7.75
CA ARG A 13 6.10 4.50 -7.24
C ARG A 13 5.59 3.27 -6.50
N THR A 14 5.80 2.07 -7.06
CA THR A 14 5.41 0.80 -6.43
C THR A 14 6.04 0.66 -5.05
N GLN A 15 7.35 0.95 -4.97
CA GLN A 15 8.09 0.87 -3.72
C GLN A 15 7.51 1.81 -2.67
N ILE A 16 7.35 3.09 -2.99
CA ILE A 16 6.83 4.09 -2.04
C ILE A 16 5.42 3.70 -1.58
N THR A 17 4.55 3.29 -2.49
CA THR A 17 3.18 2.95 -2.14
C THR A 17 3.12 1.75 -1.20
N ILE A 18 3.90 0.69 -1.48
CA ILE A 18 3.94 -0.49 -0.61
C ILE A 18 4.58 -0.16 0.74
N GLU A 19 5.64 0.64 0.76
CA GLU A 19 6.28 1.09 2.00
C GLU A 19 5.29 1.85 2.88
N ASN A 20 4.51 2.77 2.32
CA ASN A 20 3.44 3.49 3.03
C ASN A 20 2.34 2.56 3.56
N MET A 21 1.96 1.53 2.78
CA MET A 21 0.99 0.53 3.23
C MET A 21 1.52 -0.30 4.41
N LEU A 22 2.78 -0.72 4.35
CA LEU A 22 3.44 -1.48 5.42
C LEU A 22 3.70 -0.61 6.66
N GLU A 23 3.97 0.68 6.49
CA GLU A 23 4.03 1.64 7.59
C GLU A 23 2.67 1.78 8.29
N LYS A 24 1.59 1.96 7.52
CA LYS A 24 0.22 1.97 8.06
C LYS A 24 -0.11 0.67 8.80
N TYR A 25 0.34 -0.46 8.29
CA TYR A 25 0.23 -1.76 8.97
C TYR A 25 0.97 -1.77 10.32
N ARG A 26 2.21 -1.26 10.39
CA ARG A 26 2.96 -1.17 11.65
C ARG A 26 2.23 -0.30 12.68
N ILE A 27 1.69 0.84 12.23
CA ILE A 27 0.88 1.73 13.07
C ILE A 27 -0.33 0.98 13.62
N PHE A 28 -1.08 0.26 12.77
CA PHE A 28 -2.27 -0.48 13.19
C PHE A 28 -1.98 -1.62 14.18
N LYS A 29 -0.83 -2.30 14.08
CA LYS A 29 -0.44 -3.32 15.06
C LYS A 29 0.16 -2.75 16.35
N THR A 30 0.67 -1.52 16.34
CA THR A 30 1.33 -0.91 17.51
C THR A 30 0.40 0.00 18.31
N VAL A 31 -0.45 0.77 17.63
CA VAL A 31 -1.31 1.79 18.25
C VAL A 31 -2.65 1.17 18.62
N THR A 32 -2.93 1.12 19.92
CA THR A 32 -4.23 0.71 20.46
C THR A 32 -5.31 1.67 19.97
N PHE A 33 -6.43 1.13 19.49
CA PHE A 33 -7.58 1.95 19.11
C PHE A 33 -8.31 2.43 20.37
N GLU A 34 -8.44 3.74 20.52
CA GLU A 34 -9.29 4.35 21.55
C GLU A 34 -10.69 4.54 21.01
N ALA A 35 -11.68 3.99 21.72
CA ALA A 35 -13.08 4.12 21.36
C ALA A 35 -13.55 5.56 21.55
N LYS A 36 -14.32 6.09 20.61
CA LYS A 36 -14.94 7.41 20.75
C LYS A 36 -16.01 7.35 21.82
N GLU A 37 -16.01 8.33 22.71
CA GLU A 37 -17.05 8.51 23.72
C GLU A 37 -18.02 9.61 23.30
N ALA A 38 -19.29 9.48 23.68
CA ALA A 38 -20.27 10.53 23.46
C ALA A 38 -19.95 11.73 24.35
N GLY A 39 -19.82 12.91 23.73
CA GLY A 39 -19.66 14.16 24.48
C GLY A 39 -20.94 14.48 25.25
N ILE A 40 -20.86 14.49 26.58
CA ILE A 40 -21.99 14.82 27.47
C ILE A 40 -22.09 16.35 27.68
N THR A 41 -21.07 17.11 27.30
CA THR A 41 -21.01 18.56 27.49
C THR A 41 -21.95 19.29 26.52
N TYR A 42 -22.93 19.99 27.08
CA TYR A 42 -23.86 20.80 26.32
C TYR A 42 -23.18 22.06 25.75
N SER A 43 -23.32 22.33 24.44
CA SER A 43 -22.89 23.60 23.86
C SER A 43 -23.99 24.65 24.04
N TYR A 44 -23.76 25.67 24.87
CA TYR A 44 -24.72 26.77 25.12
C TYR A 44 -24.75 27.84 24.01
N THR A 45 -24.60 27.44 22.74
CA THR A 45 -24.71 28.39 21.63
C THR A 45 -26.16 28.50 21.19
N GLU A 46 -26.67 29.73 21.06
CA GLU A 46 -27.98 29.97 20.47
C GLU A 46 -27.97 29.48 19.02
N ARG A 47 -28.59 28.33 18.78
CA ARG A 47 -28.84 27.83 17.43
C ARG A 47 -30.23 28.31 17.04
N PHE A 48 -30.40 28.94 15.88
CA PHE A 48 -31.73 29.16 15.31
C PHE A 48 -32.10 27.91 14.50
N HIS A 49 -33.19 27.25 14.88
CA HIS A 49 -33.56 25.93 14.34
C HIS A 49 -34.60 26.13 13.23
N GLY A 50 -34.33 25.65 12.02
CA GLY A 50 -35.35 25.47 10.97
C GLY A 50 -35.86 24.02 10.94
N ALA A 51 -36.95 23.74 10.20
CA ALA A 51 -37.49 22.39 10.02
C ALA A 51 -36.44 21.49 9.33
N THR A 52 -35.63 20.81 10.14
CA THR A 52 -34.60 19.90 9.66
C THR A 52 -35.13 18.50 9.85
N ASN A 53 -35.71 17.92 8.78
CA ASN A 53 -36.23 16.54 8.75
C ASN A 53 -35.11 15.48 8.82
N LYS A 54 -33.98 15.76 9.47
CA LYS A 54 -32.79 14.91 9.55
C LYS A 54 -32.58 14.47 11.00
N ILE A 55 -32.94 13.24 11.30
CA ILE A 55 -32.66 12.60 12.59
C ILE A 55 -31.14 12.36 12.66
N THR A 56 -30.45 13.06 13.56
CA THR A 56 -29.02 12.86 13.81
C THR A 56 -28.87 12.18 15.17
N ASP A 57 -28.63 10.87 15.18
CA ASP A 57 -28.30 10.14 16.39
C ASP A 57 -26.78 10.04 16.54
N GLN A 58 -26.23 10.95 17.33
CA GLN A 58 -24.82 11.01 17.64
C GLN A 58 -24.34 9.72 18.33
N THR A 59 -25.18 9.10 19.17
CA THR A 59 -24.84 7.90 19.92
C THR A 59 -24.71 6.70 18.98
N ALA A 60 -25.69 6.51 18.08
CA ALA A 60 -25.63 5.45 17.08
C ALA A 60 -24.43 5.62 16.13
N ALA A 61 -24.12 6.85 15.70
CA ALA A 61 -22.97 7.11 14.84
C ALA A 61 -21.64 6.79 15.53
N ILE A 62 -21.50 7.11 16.83
CA ILE A 62 -20.32 6.78 17.63
C ILE A 62 -20.20 5.26 17.82
N ALA A 63 -21.31 4.58 18.13
CA ALA A 63 -21.34 3.14 18.29
C ALA A 63 -20.91 2.41 17.00
N ALA A 64 -21.44 2.81 15.84
CA ALA A 64 -21.05 2.25 14.55
C ALA A 64 -19.55 2.43 14.28
N HIS A 65 -19.02 3.64 14.48
CA HIS A 65 -17.60 3.93 14.30
C HIS A 65 -16.69 3.04 15.17
N ASN A 66 -17.06 2.82 16.44
CA ASN A 66 -16.27 2.03 17.37
C ASN A 66 -16.23 0.54 17.02
N VAL A 67 -17.19 0.05 16.24
CA VAL A 67 -17.20 -1.33 15.71
C VAL A 67 -16.47 -1.40 14.37
N ASP A 68 -16.80 -0.51 13.44
CA ASP A 68 -16.35 -0.56 12.06
C ASP A 68 -14.84 -0.28 11.92
N VAL A 69 -14.31 0.71 12.66
CA VAL A 69 -12.90 1.10 12.52
C VAL A 69 -11.95 0.01 13.00
N PRO A 70 -12.12 -0.61 14.17
CA PRO A 70 -11.30 -1.75 14.57
C PRO A 70 -11.43 -2.94 13.62
N ALA A 71 -12.64 -3.23 13.13
CA ALA A 71 -12.87 -4.30 12.17
C ALA A 71 -12.10 -4.05 10.85
N ALA A 72 -12.18 -2.84 10.30
CA ALA A 72 -11.45 -2.43 9.11
C ALA A 72 -9.92 -2.49 9.30
N ARG A 73 -9.41 -2.07 10.47
CA ARG A 73 -7.98 -2.20 10.80
C ARG A 73 -7.52 -3.66 10.80
N ARG A 74 -8.28 -4.54 11.45
CA ARG A 74 -7.98 -5.99 11.48
C ARG A 74 -8.01 -6.61 10.09
N ALA A 75 -9.04 -6.28 9.29
CA ALA A 75 -9.16 -6.75 7.92
C ALA A 75 -7.97 -6.30 7.05
N TYR A 76 -7.56 -5.04 7.18
CA TYR A 76 -6.39 -4.50 6.48
C TYR A 76 -5.11 -5.27 6.84
N CYS A 77 -4.86 -5.50 8.13
CA CYS A 77 -3.70 -6.27 8.57
C CYS A 77 -3.75 -7.72 8.07
N ALA A 78 -4.90 -8.38 8.16
CA ALA A 78 -5.09 -9.76 7.70
C ALA A 78 -4.88 -9.90 6.19
N ALA A 79 -5.31 -8.90 5.40
CA ALA A 79 -5.08 -8.89 3.96
C ALA A 79 -3.58 -8.80 3.64
N LEU A 80 -2.83 -7.91 4.31
CA LEU A 80 -1.39 -7.80 4.12
C LEU A 80 -0.65 -9.06 4.58
N ASP A 81 -1.00 -9.61 5.74
CA ASP A 81 -0.45 -10.88 6.23
C ASP A 81 -0.68 -11.99 5.19
N SER A 82 -1.90 -12.12 4.65
CA SER A 82 -2.22 -13.10 3.60
C SER A 82 -1.46 -12.88 2.29
N VAL A 83 -1.17 -11.63 1.90
CA VAL A 83 -0.39 -11.37 0.67
C VAL A 83 1.07 -11.77 0.89
N VAL A 84 1.64 -11.41 2.03
CA VAL A 84 3.03 -11.74 2.38
C VAL A 84 3.23 -13.25 2.49
N ASP A 85 2.24 -13.98 2.99
CA ASP A 85 2.30 -15.44 3.14
C ASP A 85 2.31 -16.21 1.82
N ARG A 86 1.84 -15.59 0.73
CA ARG A 86 1.87 -16.18 -0.62
C ARG A 86 3.16 -15.87 -1.38
N LEU A 87 4.05 -15.05 -0.83
CA LEU A 87 5.35 -14.76 -1.44
C LEU A 87 6.29 -15.96 -1.34
N ALA A 88 7.36 -15.95 -2.14
CA ALA A 88 8.39 -16.98 -2.00
C ALA A 88 9.10 -16.83 -0.63
N PRO A 89 9.65 -17.91 -0.04
CA PRO A 89 10.22 -17.86 1.33
C PRO A 89 11.23 -16.73 1.55
N ARG A 90 12.14 -16.49 0.59
CA ARG A 90 13.12 -15.40 0.67
C ARG A 90 12.49 -14.01 0.57
N GLU A 91 11.44 -13.85 -0.22
CA GLU A 91 10.69 -12.60 -0.35
C GLU A 91 9.91 -12.32 0.94
N GLN A 92 9.26 -13.35 1.48
CA GLN A 92 8.53 -13.29 2.76
C GLN A 92 9.46 -12.92 3.91
N GLN A 93 10.63 -13.57 4.02
CA GLN A 93 11.63 -13.28 5.04
C GLN A 93 12.07 -11.81 4.97
N LEU A 94 12.37 -11.30 3.77
CA LEU A 94 12.73 -9.89 3.55
C LEU A 94 11.63 -8.95 4.05
N VAL A 95 10.38 -9.17 3.62
CA VAL A 95 9.26 -8.28 3.93
C VAL A 95 8.96 -8.28 5.43
N ARG A 96 8.95 -9.47 6.05
CA ARG A 96 8.68 -9.60 7.49
C ARG A 96 9.75 -8.94 8.34
N GLU A 97 11.01 -9.27 8.08
CA GLU A 97 12.13 -8.83 8.90
C GLU A 97 12.43 -7.34 8.73
N ARG A 98 12.28 -6.81 7.51
CA ARG A 98 12.54 -5.39 7.24
C ARG A 98 11.33 -4.48 7.45
N TYR A 99 10.17 -4.85 6.93
CA TYR A 99 9.07 -3.91 6.75
C TYR A 99 7.89 -4.14 7.70
N MET A 100 7.74 -5.34 8.27
CA MET A 100 6.62 -5.64 9.18
C MET A 100 7.02 -5.64 10.65
N ARG A 101 8.31 -5.83 10.96
CA ARG A 101 8.80 -5.73 12.34
C ARG A 101 8.64 -4.32 12.90
N ARG A 102 8.53 -4.26 14.23
CA ARG A 102 8.45 -3.00 14.95
C ARG A 102 9.78 -2.25 14.91
N ASP A 103 10.89 -2.97 14.99
CA ASP A 103 12.22 -2.37 15.01
C ASP A 103 12.68 -2.04 13.59
N GLU A 104 13.22 -0.83 13.43
CA GLU A 104 13.79 -0.41 12.16
C GLU A 104 15.17 -1.03 11.97
N VAL A 105 15.23 -2.01 11.09
CA VAL A 105 16.46 -2.72 10.74
C VAL A 105 17.01 -2.14 9.43
N TYR A 106 18.31 -1.90 9.35
CA TYR A 106 18.94 -1.40 8.13
C TYR A 106 19.06 -2.47 7.04
N ASP A 107 19.12 -2.06 5.77
CA ASP A 107 19.27 -2.97 4.62
C ASP A 107 20.48 -3.91 4.79
N TYR A 108 21.61 -3.37 5.27
CA TYR A 108 22.84 -4.13 5.44
C TYR A 108 22.75 -5.22 6.49
N THR A 109 21.97 -5.00 7.55
CA THR A 109 21.74 -6.03 8.56
C THR A 109 20.94 -7.19 7.96
N ILE A 110 19.94 -6.89 7.13
CA ILE A 110 19.11 -7.92 6.51
C ILE A 110 19.94 -8.79 5.56
N TYR A 111 20.67 -8.19 4.62
CA TYR A 111 21.38 -8.97 3.61
C TYR A 111 22.65 -9.68 4.13
N ASN A 112 23.25 -9.21 5.22
CA ASN A 112 24.43 -9.84 5.82
C ASN A 112 24.11 -10.83 6.96
N HIS A 113 23.09 -10.55 7.78
CA HIS A 113 22.89 -11.27 9.05
C HIS A 113 21.54 -11.99 9.17
N VAL A 114 20.54 -11.62 8.36
CA VAL A 114 19.21 -12.26 8.40
C VAL A 114 19.08 -13.32 7.32
N PHE A 115 19.56 -13.02 6.11
CA PHE A 115 19.59 -14.01 5.04
C PHE A 115 20.67 -15.07 5.27
N ASP A 116 20.27 -16.34 5.15
CA ASP A 116 21.16 -17.49 5.22
C ASP A 116 21.01 -18.36 3.94
N PRO A 117 22.05 -18.47 3.10
CA PRO A 117 23.32 -17.75 3.17
C PRO A 117 23.17 -16.23 2.92
N PRO A 118 24.13 -15.39 3.36
CA PRO A 118 24.12 -13.96 3.08
C PRO A 118 24.03 -13.66 1.58
N VAL A 119 23.38 -12.55 1.24
CA VAL A 119 23.16 -12.15 -0.15
C VAL A 119 23.83 -10.81 -0.47
N SER A 120 24.26 -10.63 -1.72
CA SER A 120 24.79 -9.34 -2.16
C SER A 120 23.71 -8.27 -2.18
N LYS A 121 24.12 -7.00 -2.06
CA LYS A 121 23.23 -5.83 -2.16
C LYS A 121 22.34 -5.87 -3.41
N ASP A 122 22.90 -6.24 -4.57
CA ASP A 122 22.14 -6.29 -5.83
C ASP A 122 21.10 -7.41 -5.81
N THR A 123 21.45 -8.56 -5.23
CA THR A 123 20.52 -9.69 -5.07
C THR A 123 19.38 -9.31 -4.14
N TYR A 124 19.69 -8.67 -3.01
CA TYR A 124 18.69 -8.13 -2.09
C TYR A 124 17.74 -7.15 -2.79
N VAL A 125 18.28 -6.21 -3.56
CA VAL A 125 17.49 -5.23 -4.32
C VAL A 125 16.56 -5.89 -5.34
N LYS A 126 17.01 -6.98 -6.00
CA LYS A 126 16.18 -7.78 -6.92
C LYS A 126 15.06 -8.53 -6.17
N ILE A 127 15.37 -9.17 -5.05
CA ILE A 127 14.38 -9.87 -4.21
C ILE A 127 13.31 -8.87 -3.75
N ARG A 128 13.71 -7.71 -3.24
CA ARG A 128 12.79 -6.66 -2.80
C ARG A 128 11.87 -6.21 -3.94
N SER A 129 12.43 -5.85 -5.09
CA SER A 129 11.62 -5.37 -6.21
C SER A 129 10.66 -6.42 -6.75
N LYS A 130 11.06 -7.71 -6.75
CA LYS A 130 10.18 -8.81 -7.13
C LYS A 130 9.06 -9.03 -6.11
N ALA A 131 9.38 -8.99 -4.81
CA ALA A 131 8.39 -9.08 -3.75
C ALA A 131 7.36 -7.95 -3.88
N PHE A 132 7.82 -6.71 -4.03
CA PHE A 132 6.96 -5.53 -4.14
C PHE A 132 6.10 -5.55 -5.39
N TYR A 133 6.65 -5.99 -6.52
CA TYR A 133 5.86 -6.17 -7.73
C TYR A 133 4.71 -7.17 -7.52
N LYS A 134 4.98 -8.33 -6.92
CA LYS A 134 3.96 -9.35 -6.61
C LYS A 134 2.93 -8.84 -5.62
N MET A 135 3.36 -8.14 -4.57
CA MET A 135 2.48 -7.55 -3.57
C MET A 135 1.56 -6.51 -4.20
N ALA A 136 2.07 -5.63 -5.08
CA ALA A 136 1.24 -4.64 -5.76
C ALA A 136 0.12 -5.28 -6.59
N LEU A 137 0.43 -6.34 -7.33
CA LEU A 137 -0.57 -7.08 -8.10
C LEU A 137 -1.61 -7.74 -7.18
N ALA A 138 -1.16 -8.45 -6.15
CA ALA A 138 -2.07 -9.11 -5.22
C ALA A 138 -2.95 -8.12 -4.44
N LEU A 139 -2.43 -6.95 -4.07
CA LEU A 139 -3.18 -5.91 -3.37
C LEU A 139 -4.15 -5.17 -4.29
N ALA A 140 -3.81 -5.05 -5.57
CA ALA A 140 -4.73 -4.55 -6.58
C ALA A 140 -5.91 -5.51 -6.81
N ASP A 141 -5.64 -6.82 -6.89
CA ASP A 141 -6.70 -7.83 -7.02
C ASP A 141 -7.64 -7.86 -5.82
N LEU A 142 -7.15 -7.48 -4.63
CA LEU A 142 -7.96 -7.33 -3.41
C LEU A 142 -8.63 -5.96 -3.29
N GLU A 143 -8.52 -5.08 -4.29
CA GLU A 143 -9.05 -3.71 -4.31
C GLU A 143 -8.50 -2.79 -3.19
N LEU A 144 -7.39 -3.17 -2.55
CA LEU A 144 -6.70 -2.34 -1.54
C LEU A 144 -5.78 -1.29 -2.18
N LEU A 145 -5.45 -1.46 -3.47
CA LEU A 145 -4.55 -0.61 -4.22
C LEU A 145 -5.13 -0.31 -5.61
N SER A 146 -5.17 0.95 -6.02
CA SER A 146 -5.51 1.31 -7.39
C SER A 146 -4.29 1.20 -8.30
N LEU A 147 -4.31 0.30 -9.30
CA LEU A 147 -3.22 0.10 -10.26
C LEU A 147 -2.87 1.38 -11.02
N GLY A 148 -3.86 2.24 -11.30
CA GLY A 148 -3.64 3.52 -11.97
C GLY A 148 -2.61 4.42 -11.26
N SER A 149 -2.48 4.29 -9.93
CA SER A 149 -1.51 5.07 -9.15
C SER A 149 -0.06 4.61 -9.32
N VAL A 150 0.16 3.38 -9.80
CA VAL A 150 1.48 2.72 -9.82
C VAL A 150 1.95 2.35 -11.22
N LEU A 151 1.07 2.39 -12.22
CA LEU A 151 1.41 2.14 -13.61
C LEU A 151 2.48 3.12 -14.12
N LYS A 152 3.38 2.60 -14.96
CA LYS A 152 4.39 3.40 -15.65
C LYS A 152 3.69 4.28 -16.69
N SER A 153 3.67 5.59 -16.43
CA SER A 153 3.18 6.59 -17.37
C SER A 153 4.18 6.71 -18.53
N GLY A 154 4.02 5.89 -19.57
CA GLY A 154 4.91 5.90 -20.74
C GLY A 154 5.08 4.57 -21.46
N ALA A 155 4.00 3.83 -21.75
CA ALA A 155 3.97 3.05 -22.99
C ALA A 155 3.78 4.03 -24.15
N ALA A 156 4.84 4.78 -24.47
CA ALA A 156 4.86 5.65 -25.64
C ALA A 156 4.66 4.77 -26.88
N VAL A 157 3.63 5.12 -27.64
CA VAL A 157 3.34 4.65 -28.99
C VAL A 157 4.64 4.57 -29.79
N ASN A 158 5.05 3.36 -30.18
CA ASN A 158 6.01 3.17 -31.26
C ASN A 158 5.33 3.59 -32.57
N SER A 159 5.37 4.87 -32.91
CA SER A 159 5.20 5.33 -34.28
C SER A 159 6.60 5.39 -34.92
N GLY A 160 6.98 4.33 -35.63
CA GLY A 160 7.97 4.46 -36.70
C GLY A 160 7.28 4.74 -38.04
N PRO A 161 8.01 5.10 -39.10
CA PRO A 161 9.38 5.61 -39.17
C PRO A 161 9.42 7.08 -39.62
N ALA A 162 10.61 7.69 -39.48
CA ALA A 162 10.92 9.00 -40.02
C ALA A 162 10.76 9.01 -41.55
N GLU A 163 9.86 9.85 -42.05
CA GLU A 163 9.74 10.18 -43.47
C GLU A 163 10.86 11.17 -43.84
N ASN A 164 11.69 10.75 -44.79
CA ASN A 164 12.84 11.48 -45.30
C ASN A 164 12.39 12.78 -45.98
N ALA A 165 12.71 13.93 -45.40
CA ALA A 165 12.65 15.21 -46.07
C ALA A 165 13.93 15.40 -46.92
N GLU A 166 14.03 14.72 -48.05
CA GLU A 166 14.87 15.16 -49.17
C GLU A 166 14.05 16.13 -50.02
N LEU A 167 14.11 17.42 -49.68
CA LEU A 167 13.68 18.50 -50.56
C LEU A 167 14.83 18.82 -51.53
N THR A 168 14.70 18.30 -52.74
CA THR A 168 15.41 18.73 -53.94
C THR A 168 15.29 20.24 -54.12
N PHE A 169 16.43 20.93 -54.13
CA PHE A 169 16.56 22.31 -54.59
C PHE A 169 16.55 22.32 -56.13
N ARG A 170 15.59 23.02 -56.73
CA ARG A 170 15.63 23.48 -58.12
C ARG A 170 15.47 25.00 -58.11
#